data_AF-A0AAW5BR01-F1
#
_entry.id   AF-A0AAW5BR01-F1
#
_cell.length_a   1.000
_cell.length_b   1.000
_cell.length_c   1.000
_cell.angle_alpha   90.00
_cell.angle_beta   90.00
_cell.angle_gamma   90.00
#
_symmetry.space_group_name_H-M   'P 1'
#
loop_
_entity.id
_entity.type
_entity.pdbx_description
1 polymer ?
#
loop_
_entity_poly.entity_id
_entity_poly.type
_entity_poly.pdbx_seq_one_letter_code
_entity_poly.pdbx_strand_id
1 'polypeptide(L)'
;MILKGDNQEIELKVTGYEYPHPTKSYWDNNWLMLYCGKKFGGYTAANRLACFLTVELKRLHCLLEEFSSGRSDGFDWGGTEPNLAISMRRRQDVWYPGYPLLS
;
A
#
# COMPACT_ATOMS: atom_id res chain seq x y z
N MET A 1 -9.12 -1.21 -2.50
CA MET A 1 -8.32 -0.80 -3.67
C MET A 1 -7.68 -2.02 -4.29
N ILE A 2 -7.65 -2.13 -5.63
CA ILE A 2 -6.93 -3.20 -6.33
C ILE A 2 -5.87 -2.52 -7.21
N LEU A 3 -4.60 -2.79 -6.94
CA LEU A 3 -3.48 -2.37 -7.76
C LEU A 3 -3.11 -3.51 -8.70
N LYS A 4 -2.99 -3.22 -9.99
CA LYS A 4 -2.63 -4.19 -11.03
C LYS A 4 -1.40 -3.69 -11.78
N GLY A 5 -0.48 -4.60 -12.07
CA GLY A 5 0.67 -4.34 -12.92
C GLY A 5 1.18 -5.65 -13.52
N ASP A 6 1.34 -5.72 -14.83
CA ASP A 6 1.71 -6.93 -15.57
C ASP A 6 0.97 -8.19 -15.05
N ASN A 7 1.69 -9.19 -14.57
CA ASN A 7 1.18 -10.44 -13.99
C ASN A 7 1.04 -10.38 -12.45
N GLN A 8 0.82 -9.19 -11.90
CA GLN A 8 0.71 -8.95 -10.46
C GLN A 8 -0.58 -8.22 -10.10
N GLU A 9 -1.21 -8.64 -9.02
CA GLU A 9 -2.39 -7.98 -8.45
C GLU A 9 -2.22 -7.88 -6.93
N ILE A 10 -2.46 -6.71 -6.37
CA ILE A 10 -2.53 -6.50 -4.92
C ILE A 10 -3.91 -5.91 -4.60
N GLU A 11 -4.66 -6.61 -3.75
CA GLU A 11 -5.93 -6.15 -3.21
C GLU A 11 -5.75 -5.71 -1.76
N LEU A 12 -6.08 -4.45 -1.48
CA LEU A 12 -6.08 -3.87 -0.15
C LEU A 12 -7.50 -3.54 0.28
N LYS A 13 -7.94 -4.05 1.43
CA LYS A 13 -9.27 -3.79 2.01
C LYS A 13 -9.16 -3.52 3.50
N VAL A 14 -9.85 -2.50 3.98
CA VAL A 14 -10.13 -2.37 5.41
C VAL A 14 -11.30 -3.29 5.73
N THR A 15 -11.13 -4.14 6.74
CA THR A 15 -12.11 -5.19 7.09
C THR A 15 -12.80 -4.96 8.42
N GLY A 16 -12.39 -3.95 9.18
CA GLY A 16 -12.95 -3.61 10.49
C GLY A 16 -11.88 -3.08 11.42
N TYR A 17 -12.12 -3.23 12.72
CA TYR A 17 -11.18 -2.89 13.79
C TYR A 17 -10.71 -4.15 14.52
N GLU A 18 -9.47 -4.19 14.99
CA GLU A 18 -8.95 -5.26 15.85
C GLU A 18 -9.72 -5.27 17.18
N TYR A 19 -9.89 -4.08 17.76
CA TYR A 19 -10.72 -3.83 18.93
C TYR A 19 -11.92 -2.97 18.51
N PRO A 20 -13.13 -3.53 18.38
CA PRO A 20 -14.31 -2.77 17.95
C PRO A 20 -14.88 -1.87 19.06
N HIS A 21 -14.42 -2.01 20.30
CA HIS A 21 -14.85 -1.21 21.44
C HIS A 21 -13.69 -0.37 21.96
N PRO A 22 -13.92 0.91 22.32
CA PRO A 22 -12.89 1.74 22.93
C PRO A 22 -12.35 1.07 24.19
N THR A 23 -11.07 0.77 24.17
CA THR A 23 -10.33 0.30 25.34
C THR A 23 -9.85 1.51 26.13
N LYS A 24 -9.54 1.32 27.42
CA LYS A 24 -9.06 2.42 28.27
C LYS A 24 -7.58 2.75 28.05
N SER A 25 -6.88 1.97 27.24
CA SER A 25 -5.44 2.11 26.99
C SER A 25 -5.23 2.75 25.63
N TYR A 26 -4.41 3.81 25.59
CA TYR A 26 -3.98 4.44 24.33
C TYR A 26 -3.31 3.43 23.37
N TRP A 27 -2.72 2.36 23.91
CA TRP A 27 -2.04 1.33 23.13
C TRP A 27 -3.01 0.27 22.56
N ASP A 28 -4.20 0.14 23.14
CA ASP A 28 -5.24 -0.80 22.71
C ASP A 28 -6.31 -0.12 21.83
N ASN A 29 -5.92 0.95 21.14
CA ASN A 29 -6.84 1.74 20.31
C ASN A 29 -7.49 0.90 19.19
N ASN A 30 -8.54 1.46 18.59
CA ASN A 30 -9.26 0.85 17.47
C ASN A 30 -8.36 0.80 16.20
N TRP A 31 -7.45 -0.16 16.15
CA TRP A 31 -6.57 -0.43 15.01
C TRP A 31 -7.40 -0.94 13.83
N LEU A 32 -7.21 -0.38 12.64
CA LEU A 32 -7.88 -0.89 11.44
C LEU A 32 -7.24 -2.19 10.99
N MET A 33 -8.08 -3.18 10.72
CA MET A 33 -7.66 -4.46 10.14
C MET A 33 -7.56 -4.33 8.62
N LEU A 34 -6.34 -4.37 8.10
CA LEU A 34 -6.04 -4.43 6.69
C LEU A 34 -5.99 -5.88 6.21
N TYR A 35 -6.82 -6.20 5.23
CA TYR A 35 -6.63 -7.33 4.36
C TYR A 35 -5.71 -6.94 3.19
N CYS A 36 -4.69 -7.75 2.96
CA CYS A 36 -3.80 -7.66 1.82
C CYS A 36 -3.78 -8.99 1.08
N GLY A 37 -4.45 -9.04 -0.07
CA GLY A 37 -4.34 -10.14 -1.03
C GLY A 37 -3.28 -9.81 -2.07
N LYS A 38 -2.40 -10.75 -2.40
CA LYS A 38 -1.41 -10.62 -3.47
C LYS A 38 -1.49 -11.83 -4.41
N LYS A 39 -1.41 -11.55 -5.71
CA LYS A 39 -1.25 -12.54 -6.77
C LYS A 39 -0.01 -12.17 -7.58
N PHE A 40 0.90 -13.12 -7.77
CA PHE A 40 2.13 -12.94 -8.53
C PHE A 40 2.53 -14.26 -9.19
N GLY A 41 2.67 -14.31 -10.51
CA GLY A 41 3.25 -15.48 -11.20
C GLY A 41 2.56 -16.82 -10.89
N GLY A 42 1.23 -16.82 -10.76
CA GLY A 42 0.44 -18.01 -10.40
C GLY A 42 0.35 -18.30 -8.90
N TYR A 43 1.13 -17.60 -8.06
CA TYR A 43 1.04 -17.68 -6.61
C TYR A 43 0.00 -16.70 -6.07
N THR A 44 -0.85 -17.16 -5.15
CA THR A 44 -1.82 -16.32 -4.42
C THR A 44 -1.57 -16.43 -2.93
N ALA A 45 -1.47 -15.29 -2.25
CA ALA A 45 -1.43 -15.22 -0.80
C ALA A 45 -2.34 -14.11 -0.28
N ALA A 46 -2.85 -14.29 0.93
CA ALA A 46 -3.60 -13.26 1.62
C ALA A 46 -3.14 -13.19 3.07
N ASN A 47 -3.10 -11.98 3.62
CA ASN A 47 -2.85 -11.76 5.03
C ASN A 47 -3.83 -10.73 5.61
N ARG A 48 -4.07 -10.82 6.91
CA ARG A 48 -4.83 -9.83 7.69
C ARG A 48 -3.93 -9.30 8.78
N LEU A 49 -3.76 -8.00 8.80
CA LEU A 49 -2.89 -7.30 9.74
C LEU A 49 -3.72 -6.20 10.38
N ALA A 50 -3.78 -6.13 11.72
CA ALA A 50 -3.98 -4.84 12.36
C ALA A 50 -2.86 -3.96 11.81
N CYS A 51 -3.14 -2.74 11.35
CA CYS A 51 -2.18 -2.08 10.48
C CYS A 51 -1.96 -0.59 10.75
N PHE A 52 -3.04 0.16 10.99
CA PHE A 52 -2.96 1.61 11.11
C PHE A 52 -4.17 2.20 11.82
N LEU A 53 -3.98 3.40 12.35
CA LEU A 53 -5.06 4.28 12.79
C LEU A 53 -5.82 4.86 11.59
N THR A 54 -7.05 5.34 11.81
CA THR A 54 -7.86 5.97 10.75
C THR A 54 -7.16 7.19 10.13
N VAL A 55 -6.38 7.93 10.92
CA VAL A 55 -5.59 9.10 10.45
C VAL A 55 -4.46 8.68 9.51
N GLU A 56 -3.83 7.54 9.78
CA GLU A 56 -2.75 6.98 8.98
C GLU A 56 -3.27 6.49 7.62
N LEU A 57 -4.44 5.85 7.60
CA LEU A 57 -5.12 5.47 6.36
C LEU A 57 -5.47 6.69 5.50
N LYS A 58 -5.97 7.77 6.12
CA LYS A 58 -6.29 9.01 5.38
C LYS A 58 -5.05 9.60 4.75
N ARG A 59 -3.92 9.60 5.47
CA ARG A 59 -2.63 10.06 4.93
C ARG A 59 -2.18 9.22 3.75
N LEU A 60 -2.22 7.89 3.86
CA LEU A 60 -1.89 6.99 2.76
C LEU A 60 -2.78 7.22 1.53
N HIS A 61 -4.09 7.42 1.73
CA HIS A 61 -5.01 7.75 0.65
C HIS A 61 -4.62 9.04 -0.08
N CYS A 62 -4.26 10.11 0.64
CA CYS A 62 -3.83 11.35 0.00
C CYS A 62 -2.56 11.16 -0.84
N LEU A 63 -1.58 10.39 -0.34
CA LEU A 63 -0.35 10.08 -1.09
C LEU A 63 -0.62 9.30 -2.37
N LEU A 64 -1.55 8.33 -2.31
CA LEU A 64 -1.98 7.55 -3.47
C LEU A 64 -2.69 8.43 -4.50
N GLU A 65 -3.53 9.36 -4.07
CA GLU A 65 -4.22 10.32 -4.96
C GLU A 65 -3.23 11.30 -5.61
N GLU A 66 -2.24 11.80 -4.87
CA GLU A 66 -1.19 12.66 -5.45
C GLU A 66 -0.32 11.91 -6.45
N PHE A 67 0.02 10.66 -6.16
CA PHE A 67 0.77 9.81 -7.07
C PHE A 67 -0.05 9.48 -8.33
N SER A 68 -1.31 9.09 -8.18
CA SER A 68 -2.19 8.76 -9.31
C SER A 68 -2.48 9.97 -10.20
N SER A 69 -2.58 11.17 -9.62
CA SER A 69 -2.88 12.40 -10.37
C SER A 69 -1.68 13.00 -11.11
N GLY A 70 -0.50 12.38 -11.10
CA GLY A 70 0.69 12.97 -11.73
C GLY A 70 1.43 13.99 -10.87
N ARG A 71 0.98 14.29 -9.64
CA ARG A 71 1.53 15.40 -8.81
C ARG A 71 2.78 15.01 -8.03
N SER A 72 3.07 13.72 -7.90
CA SER A 72 4.27 13.21 -7.24
C SER A 72 4.85 12.02 -8.01
N ASP A 73 6.17 11.97 -8.19
CA ASP A 73 6.86 10.85 -8.85
C ASP A 73 7.06 9.63 -7.94
N GLY A 74 6.72 9.78 -6.66
CA GLY A 74 6.80 8.70 -5.69
C GLY A 74 6.67 9.18 -4.26
N PHE A 75 6.44 8.23 -3.35
CA PHE A 75 6.38 8.50 -1.92
C PHE A 75 6.86 7.29 -1.12
N ASP A 76 7.32 7.56 0.10
CA ASP A 76 7.53 6.56 1.13
C ASP A 76 6.55 6.84 2.27
N TRP A 77 5.95 5.78 2.78
CA TRP A 77 5.00 5.85 3.87
C TRP A 77 5.21 4.67 4.80
N GLY A 78 5.18 4.93 6.11
CA GLY A 78 5.25 3.90 7.14
C GLY A 78 4.12 4.08 8.14
N GLY A 79 3.44 2.98 8.47
CA GLY A 79 2.53 2.93 9.59
C GLY A 79 3.27 2.79 10.92
N THR A 80 2.65 3.26 12.00
CA THR A 80 3.21 3.23 13.36
C THR A 80 3.40 1.78 13.84
N GLU A 81 2.34 0.97 13.85
CA GLU A 81 2.41 -0.46 14.15
C GLU A 81 1.25 -1.21 13.49
N PRO A 82 1.48 -2.45 13.05
CA PRO A 82 2.75 -3.11 12.80
C PRO A 82 3.40 -2.50 11.55
N ASN A 83 4.69 -2.79 11.39
CA ASN A 83 5.64 -2.25 10.40
C ASN A 83 5.24 -2.43 8.92
N LEU A 84 4.07 -1.94 8.48
CA LEU A 84 3.76 -1.82 7.07
C LEU A 84 4.41 -0.55 6.54
N ALA A 85 5.40 -0.76 5.68
CA ALA A 85 5.96 0.29 4.83
C ALA A 85 5.43 0.13 3.40
N ILE A 86 5.06 1.24 2.79
CA ILE A 86 4.67 1.33 1.39
C ILE A 86 5.62 2.32 0.72
N SER A 87 6.28 1.88 -0.33
CA SER A 87 7.08 2.74 -1.20
C SER A 87 6.54 2.63 -2.62
N MET A 88 6.24 3.77 -3.22
CA MET A 88 5.83 3.86 -4.62
C MET A 88 6.76 4.79 -5.38
N ARG A 89 7.13 4.37 -6.59
CA ARG A 89 7.94 5.15 -7.54
C ARG A 89 7.34 4.96 -8.93
N ARG A 90 7.26 6.02 -9.73
CA ARG A 90 7.03 5.84 -11.17
C ARG A 90 8.24 5.15 -11.76
N ARG A 91 8.01 4.26 -12.71
CA ARG A 91 9.08 3.69 -13.52
C ARG A 91 9.72 4.85 -14.27
N GLN A 92 10.98 5.16 -13.94
CA GLN A 92 11.79 5.96 -14.83
C GLN A 92 12.20 5.02 -15.96
N ASP A 93 11.74 5.30 -17.18
CA ASP A 93 12.33 4.66 -18.35
C ASP A 93 13.80 5.11 -18.39
N VAL A 94 14.69 4.23 -17.94
CA VAL A 94 16.13 4.45 -18.04
C VAL A 94 16.47 4.34 -19.53
N TRP A 95 16.51 5.48 -20.22
CA TRP A 95 17.11 5.56 -21.53
C TRP A 95 18.62 5.38 -21.35
N TYR A 96 19.16 4.24 -21.80
CA TYR A 96 20.59 4.08 -21.95
C TYR A 96 21.01 4.72 -23.29
N PRO A 97 21.82 5.80 -23.30
CA PRO A 97 22.45 6.27 -24.52
C PRO A 97 23.42 5.17 -24.96
N GLY A 98 23.08 4.40 -26.00
CA GLY A 98 24.06 3.55 -26.66
C GLY A 98 23.61 2.21 -27.21
N TYR A 99 22.38 1.76 -26.98
CA TYR A 99 21.87 0.54 -27.64
C TYR A 99 20.89 0.90 -28.75
N PRO A 100 21.24 0.67 -30.04
CA PRO A 100 20.29 0.86 -31.12
C PRO A 100 19.14 -0.14 -30.95
N LEU A 101 17.91 0.35 -31.16
CA LEU A 101 16.72 -0.47 -31.32
C LEU A 101 16.96 -1.40 -32.52
N LEU A 102 17.16 -2.69 -32.25
CA LEU A 102 17.11 -3.71 -33.29
C LEU A 102 15.65 -3.80 -33.75
N SER A 103 15.43 -3.34 -34.98
CA SER A 103 14.21 -3.47 -35.79
C SER A 103 13.76 -4.93 -35.93
#